data_AF-A0A528L4X1-F1
#
_entry.id   AF-A0A528L4X1-F1
#
_cell.length_a   1.000
_cell.length_b   1.000
_cell.length_c   1.000
_cell.angle_alpha   90.00
_cell.angle_beta   90.00
_cell.angle_gamma   90.00
#
_symmetry.space_group_name_H-M   'P 1'
#
loop_
_entity.id
_entity.type
_entity.pdbx_description
1 polymer ?
#
loop_
_entity_poly.entity_id
_entity_poly.type
_entity_poly.pdbx_seq_one_letter_code
_entity_poly.pdbx_strand_id
1 'polypeptide(L)' 'MTEAKQNSPAKDWLEAELADTLDEDYELEMSEPALSLEIAKIYKNAHPPSMDRQQYFRDLITLQSELIKLQSWVAY' A
#
# COMPACT_ATOMS: atom_id res chain seq x y z
N MET A 1 -27.48 -19.68 6.53
CA MET A 1 -27.89 -18.50 5.74
C MET A 1 -26.62 -17.69 5.54
N THR A 2 -26.11 -17.70 4.32
CA THR A 2 -24.82 -17.12 3.92
C THR A 2 -24.93 -15.59 3.96
N GLU A 3 -24.11 -14.96 4.79
CA GLU A 3 -23.93 -13.51 4.80
C GLU A 3 -23.43 -13.07 3.42
N ALA A 4 -24.29 -12.38 2.67
CA ALA A 4 -23.89 -11.72 1.46
C ALA A 4 -22.94 -10.58 1.86
N LYS A 5 -21.63 -10.78 1.67
CA LYS A 5 -20.64 -9.70 1.64
C LYS A 5 -21.17 -8.66 0.68
N GLN A 6 -21.62 -7.52 1.21
CA GLN A 6 -21.96 -6.34 0.42
C GLN A 6 -20.65 -5.86 -0.21
N ASN A 7 -20.35 -6.36 -1.41
CA ASN A 7 -19.21 -5.89 -2.18
C ASN A 7 -19.61 -4.53 -2.74
N SER A 8 -19.16 -3.46 -2.08
CA SER A 8 -19.43 -2.12 -2.56
C SER A 8 -18.57 -1.91 -3.80
N PRO A 9 -19.13 -1.51 -4.95
CA PRO A 9 -18.36 -1.27 -6.18
C PRO A 9 -17.25 -0.23 -5.97
N ALA A 10 -17.41 0.67 -5.00
CA ALA A 10 -16.37 1.63 -4.59
C ALA A 10 -15.16 0.95 -3.92
N LYS A 11 -15.37 -0.14 -3.18
CA LYS A 11 -14.31 -0.90 -2.53
C LYS A 11 -13.51 -1.70 -3.55
N ASP A 12 -14.20 -2.34 -4.50
CA ASP A 12 -13.55 -3.08 -5.59
C ASP A 12 -12.71 -2.14 -6.48
N TRP A 13 -13.26 -0.96 -6.81
CA TRP A 13 -12.53 0.06 -7.55
C TRP A 13 -11.30 0.57 -6.80
N LEU A 14 -11.42 0.85 -5.49
CA LEU A 14 -10.30 1.31 -4.67
C LEU A 14 -9.20 0.24 -4.55
N GLU A 15 -9.58 -1.04 -4.42
CA GLU A 15 -8.62 -2.14 -4.37
C GLU A 15 -7.87 -2.29 -5.71
N ALA A 16 -8.55 -2.09 -6.84
CA ALA A 16 -7.94 -2.10 -8.16
C ALA A 16 -6.97 -0.93 -8.37
N GLU A 17 -7.38 0.29 -8.02
CA GLU A 17 -6.53 1.50 -8.11
C GLU A 17 -5.28 1.38 -7.23
N LEU A 18 -5.45 0.85 -6.01
CA LEU A 18 -4.34 0.62 -5.10
C LEU A 18 -3.38 -0.43 -5.64
N ALA A 19 -3.90 -1.50 -6.26
CA ALA A 19 -3.05 -2.52 -6.89
C ALA A 19 -2.25 -1.95 -8.07
N ASP A 20 -2.88 -1.13 -8.91
CA ASP A 20 -2.24 -0.49 -10.07
C ASP A 20 -1.12 0.46 -9.64
N THR A 21 -1.39 1.30 -8.63
CA THR A 21 -0.38 2.22 -8.05
C THR A 21 0.82 1.46 -7.45
N LEU A 22 0.56 0.31 -6.80
CA LEU A 22 1.62 -0.51 -6.19
C LEU A 22 2.49 -1.21 -7.24
N ASP A 23 1.89 -1.69 -8.32
CA ASP A 23 2.62 -2.29 -9.44
C ASP A 23 3.46 -1.22 -10.18
N GLU A 24 2.93 -0.02 -10.42
CA GLU A 24 3.69 1.08 -11.02
C GLU A 24 4.90 1.51 -10.17
N ASP A 25 4.73 1.65 -8.85
CA ASP A 25 5.83 1.96 -7.92
C ASP A 25 6.92 0.87 -7.94
N TYR A 26 6.51 -0.41 -8.02
CA TYR A 26 7.44 -1.54 -8.08
C TYR A 26 8.21 -1.58 -9.40
N GLU A 27 7.52 -1.34 -10.52
CA GLU A 27 8.15 -1.19 -11.82
C GLU A 27 9.13 -0.02 -11.83
N LEU A 28 8.77 1.10 -11.19
CA LEU A 28 9.64 2.26 -11.07
C LEU A 28 10.92 1.91 -10.27
N GLU A 29 10.80 1.26 -9.12
CA GLU A 29 11.95 0.78 -8.32
C GLU A 29 12.85 -0.20 -9.10
N MET A 30 12.28 -1.04 -9.96
CA MET A 30 13.04 -1.96 -10.82
C MET A 30 13.64 -1.26 -12.06
N SER A 31 13.00 -0.20 -12.54
CA SER A 31 13.39 0.58 -13.72
C SER A 31 14.43 1.67 -13.42
N GLU A 32 14.56 2.08 -12.15
CA GLU A 32 15.73 2.86 -11.69
C GLU A 32 16.99 2.13 -12.17
N PRO A 33 17.90 2.84 -12.87
CA PRO A 33 18.82 2.26 -13.84
C PRO A 33 19.53 1.08 -13.23
N ALA A 34 19.10 -0.14 -13.63
CA ALA A 34 19.43 -1.43 -13.04
C ALA A 34 20.72 -1.34 -12.24
N LEU A 35 20.59 -1.00 -10.94
CA LEU A 35 21.73 -0.68 -10.11
C LEU A 35 22.72 -1.83 -10.31
N SER A 36 23.96 -1.53 -10.69
CA SER A 36 24.95 -2.60 -10.87
C SER A 36 24.95 -3.49 -9.63
N LEU A 37 25.27 -4.78 -9.79
CA LEU A 37 25.09 -5.79 -8.74
C LEU A 37 25.72 -5.39 -7.38
N GLU A 38 26.75 -4.53 -7.40
CA GLU A 38 27.32 -3.92 -6.19
C GLU A 38 26.48 -2.78 -5.61
N ILE A 39 25.97 -1.86 -6.44
CA ILE A 39 25.10 -0.78 -5.97
C ILE A 39 23.80 -1.37 -5.42
N ALA A 40 23.25 -2.42 -6.04
CA ALA A 40 22.06 -3.12 -5.53
C ALA A 40 22.31 -3.78 -4.15
N LYS A 41 23.51 -4.33 -3.92
CA LYS A 41 23.92 -4.84 -2.59
C LYS A 41 24.04 -3.73 -1.56
N ILE A 42 24.65 -2.60 -1.92
CA ILE A 42 24.77 -1.43 -1.03
C ILE A 42 23.38 -0.89 -0.69
N TYR A 43 22.51 -0.75 -1.69
CA TYR A 43 21.14 -0.29 -1.52
C TYR A 43 20.32 -1.21 -0.60
N LYS A 44 20.36 -2.53 -0.82
CA LYS A 44 19.70 -3.52 0.06
C LYS A 44 20.26 -3.57 1.48
N ASN A 45 21.55 -3.31 1.66
CA ASN A 45 22.15 -3.25 3.00
C ASN A 45 21.77 -1.94 3.72
N ALA A 46 21.62 -0.84 2.97
CA ALA A 46 21.18 0.46 3.51
C ALA A 46 19.68 0.50 3.79
N HIS A 47 18.88 -0.27 3.03
CA HIS A 47 17.44 -0.43 3.20
C HIS A 47 17.15 -1.84 3.72
N PRO A 48 17.27 -2.09 5.04
CA PRO A 48 16.92 -3.37 5.63
C PRO A 48 15.47 -3.76 5.29
N PRO A 49 15.12 -5.06 5.31
CA PRO A 49 13.79 -5.52 4.94
C PRO A 49 12.74 -4.80 5.80
N SER A 50 12.02 -3.90 5.15
CA SER A 50 10.88 -3.21 5.70
C SER A 50 9.65 -4.12 5.65
N MET A 51 8.56 -3.68 6.28
CA MET A 51 7.25 -4.30 6.09
C MET A 51 6.95 -4.39 4.59
N ASP A 52 6.27 -5.47 4.18
CA ASP A 52 5.78 -5.59 2.81
C ASP A 52 5.02 -4.32 2.42
N ARG A 53 5.39 -3.72 1.29
CA ARG A 53 4.88 -2.41 0.86
C ARG A 53 3.35 -2.44 0.69
N GLN A 54 2.80 -3.53 0.14
CA GLN A 54 1.34 -3.65 -0.02
C GLN A 54 0.66 -3.70 1.34
N GLN A 55 1.19 -4.50 2.27
CA GLN A 55 0.69 -4.58 3.63
C GLN A 55 0.76 -3.22 4.34
N TYR A 56 1.89 -2.51 4.21
CA TYR A 56 2.07 -1.17 4.77
C TYR A 56 1.01 -0.19 4.30
N PHE A 57 0.76 -0.10 2.98
CA PHE A 57 -0.24 0.84 2.46
C PHE A 57 -1.68 0.46 2.82
N ARG A 58 -2.01 -0.84 2.82
CA ARG A 58 -3.32 -1.31 3.28
C ARG A 58 -3.57 -0.94 4.75
N ASP A 59 -2.58 -1.16 5.60
CA ASP A 59 -2.67 -0.82 7.02
C ASP A 59 -2.72 0.69 7.23
N LEU A 60 -1.93 1.46 6.46
CA LEU A 60 -1.92 2.91 6.51
C LEU A 60 -3.28 3.50 6.14
N ILE A 61 -3.88 3.09 5.01
CA ILE A 61 -5.19 3.56 4.56
C ILE A 61 -6.28 3.17 5.57
N THR A 62 -6.21 1.95 6.11
CA THR A 62 -7.13 1.48 7.15
C THR A 62 -7.03 2.38 8.38
N LEU A 63 -5.83 2.62 8.89
CA LEU A 63 -5.60 3.49 10.05
C LEU A 63 -6.05 4.93 9.79
N GLN A 64 -5.76 5.48 8.62
CA GLN A 64 -6.21 6.81 8.22
C GLN A 64 -7.74 6.89 8.19
N SER A 65 -8.42 5.85 7.72
CA SER A 65 -9.90 5.80 7.73
C SER A 65 -10.49 5.75 9.13
N GLU A 66 -9.81 5.13 10.09
CA GLU A 66 -10.22 5.14 11.50
C GLU A 66 -9.94 6.51 12.15
N LEU A 67 -8.81 7.15 11.82
CA LEU A 67 -8.46 8.51 12.27
C LEU A 67 -9.48 9.55 11.79
N ILE A 68 -9.74 9.58 10.48
CA ILE A 68 -11.08 9.65 9.90
C ILE A 68 -12.26 9.87 10.84
N LYS A 69 -12.80 8.72 11.23
CA LYS A 69 -13.98 8.54 12.08
C LYS A 69 -13.77 9.13 13.46
N LEU A 70 -12.59 8.95 14.04
CA LEU A 70 -12.26 9.49 15.37
C LEU A 70 -12.30 11.02 15.38
N GLN A 71 -11.69 11.68 14.40
CA GLN A 71 -11.73 13.14 14.27
C GLN A 71 -13.16 13.62 14.08
N SER A 72 -13.93 12.93 13.23
CA SER A 72 -15.34 13.23 12.98
C SER A 72 -16.18 13.12 14.26
N TRP A 73 -15.85 12.17 15.15
CA TRP A 73 -16.52 11.98 16.43
C TRP A 73 -16.16 13.07 17.46
N VAL A 74 -14.89 13.46 17.56
CA VAL A 74 -14.44 14.51 18.50
C VAL A 74 -14.97 15.90 18.12
N ALA A 75 -15.18 16.15 16.83
CA ALA A 75 -15.67 17.44 16.32
C ALA A 75 -17.17 17.68 16.53
N TYR A 76 -17.92 16.70 17.07
CA TYR A 76 -19.34 16.78 17.41
C TYR A 76 -19.55 16.91 18.91
#